data_AF-A0A564Z5N4-F1
#
_entry.id   AF-A0A564Z5N4-F1
#
_cell.length_a   1.000
_cell.length_b   1.000
_cell.length_c   1.000
_cell.angle_alpha   90.00
_cell.angle_beta   90.00
_cell.angle_gamma   90.00
#
_symmetry.space_group_name_H-M   'P 1'
#
loop_
_entity.id
_entity.type
_entity.pdbx_description
1 polymer ?
#
loop_
_entity_poly.entity_id
_entity_poly.type
_entity_poly.pdbx_seq_one_letter_code
_entity_poly.pdbx_strand_id
1 'polypeptide(L)'
;VSAPYGLRDVDDLQIDCVTSTGQKGDVTITIPSRCGRGNTMCKDGACISVNQLCDGIAQCYDGSDEDARYCQESTRPPPSIVKVSPSIIDIQPW
;
A
#
# COMPACT_ATOMS: atom_id res chain seq x y z
N VAL A 1 0.86 13.17 0.26
CA VAL A 1 0.50 11.82 0.74
C VAL A 1 1.44 11.48 1.88
N SER A 2 0.93 11.09 3.04
CA SER A 2 1.75 10.67 4.20
C SER A 2 1.34 9.26 4.59
N ALA A 3 2.32 8.37 4.75
CA ALA A 3 2.13 6.98 5.18
C ALA A 3 2.79 6.80 6.57
N PRO A 4 2.15 7.28 7.65
CA PRO A 4 2.74 7.28 9.00
C PRO A 4 3.02 5.87 9.54
N TYR A 5 2.42 4.84 8.94
CA TYR A 5 2.61 3.44 9.30
C TYR A 5 3.37 2.63 8.24
N GLY A 6 3.88 3.29 7.19
CA GLY A 6 4.60 2.63 6.09
C GLY A 6 3.70 2.20 4.93
N LEU A 7 4.35 1.66 3.90
CA LEU A 7 3.72 1.12 2.70
C LEU A 7 4.02 -0.38 2.61
N ARG A 8 3.08 -1.14 2.06
CA ARG A 8 3.24 -2.60 1.87
C ARG A 8 4.20 -2.89 0.71
N ASP A 9 4.89 -4.02 0.79
CA ASP A 9 5.85 -4.49 -0.22
C ASP A 9 5.24 -5.38 -1.31
N VAL A 10 3.93 -5.60 -1.26
CA VAL A 10 3.21 -6.49 -2.19
C VAL A 10 2.88 -5.82 -3.52
N ASP A 11 2.66 -4.51 -3.51
CA ASP A 11 2.22 -3.76 -4.68
C ASP A 11 2.97 -2.42 -4.75
N ASP A 12 3.31 -2.02 -5.98
CA ASP A 12 3.79 -0.68 -6.24
C ASP A 12 2.68 0.34 -5.97
N LEU A 13 2.97 1.36 -5.16
CA LEU A 13 2.03 2.45 -4.95
C LEU A 13 2.20 3.49 -6.05
N GLN A 14 1.17 3.69 -6.88
CA GLN A 14 1.15 4.71 -7.92
C GLN A 14 0.41 5.96 -7.45
N ILE A 15 1.08 7.11 -7.51
CA ILE A 15 0.50 8.43 -7.27
C ILE A 15 0.28 9.08 -8.63
N ASP A 16 -0.99 9.28 -8.98
CA ASP A 16 -1.37 10.00 -10.19
C ASP A 16 -1.51 11.49 -9.89
N CYS A 17 -0.59 12.28 -10.43
CA CYS A 17 -0.64 13.73 -10.44
C CYS A 17 -1.42 14.20 -11.67
N VAL A 18 -2.49 14.97 -11.44
CA VAL A 18 -3.27 15.58 -12.52
C VAL A 18 -3.27 17.10 -12.37
N THR A 19 -2.96 17.82 -13.44
CA THR A 19 -3.04 19.29 -13.47
C THR A 19 -4.43 19.74 -13.87
N SER A 20 -4.76 21.01 -13.60
CA SER A 20 -6.01 21.65 -14.05
C SER A 20 -6.13 21.71 -15.57
N THR A 21 -5.02 21.65 -16.30
CA THR A 21 -4.97 21.57 -17.77
C THR A 21 -5.14 20.14 -18.31
N GLY A 22 -5.35 19.16 -17.42
CA GLY A 22 -5.58 17.76 -17.78
C GLY A 22 -4.31 16.96 -18.06
N GLN A 23 -3.13 17.52 -17.84
CA GLN A 23 -1.87 16.78 -17.93
C GLN A 23 -1.80 15.79 -16.78
N LYS A 24 -1.37 14.56 -17.09
CA LYS A 24 -1.26 13.47 -16.13
C LYS A 24 0.19 13.04 -16.07
N GLY A 25 0.71 12.88 -14.86
CA GLY A 25 1.99 12.24 -14.60
C GLY A 25 1.84 11.26 -13.45
N ASP A 26 2.48 10.11 -13.55
CA ASP A 26 2.49 9.09 -12.51
C ASP A 26 3.84 9.06 -11.78
N VAL A 27 3.78 8.86 -10.46
CA VAL A 27 4.94 8.60 -9.61
C VAL A 27 4.74 7.25 -8.94
N THR A 28 5.56 6.27 -9.29
CA THR A 28 5.51 4.92 -8.75
C THR A 28 6.49 4.76 -7.60
N ILE A 29 5.99 4.32 -6.44
CA ILE A 29 6.77 4.03 -5.24
C ILE A 29 6.85 2.51 -5.10
N THR A 30 8.03 1.96 -5.34
CA THR A 30 8.34 0.54 -5.16
C THR A 30 9.04 0.32 -3.84
N ILE A 31 8.46 -0.52 -2.97
CA ILE A 31 9.10 -0.98 -1.74
C ILE A 31 9.81 -2.30 -2.06
N PRO A 32 11.15 -2.38 -2.00
CA PRO A 32 11.87 -3.60 -2.32
C PRO A 32 11.60 -4.68 -1.26
N SER A 33 10.83 -5.69 -1.65
CA SER A 33 10.51 -6.88 -0.86
C SER A 33 11.76 -7.75 -0.71
N ARG A 34 12.16 -8.08 0.53
CA ARG A 34 13.22 -9.09 0.79
C ARG A 34 12.67 -10.51 0.77
N CYS A 35 11.38 -10.63 0.99
CA CYS A 35 10.60 -11.85 0.84
C CYS A 35 10.31 -12.00 -0.65
N GLY A 36 10.84 -13.04 -1.29
CA GLY A 36 10.73 -13.22 -2.75
C GLY A 36 9.29 -13.17 -3.29
N ARG A 37 9.13 -13.13 -4.62
CA ARG A 37 7.81 -12.97 -5.28
C ARG A 37 6.73 -13.87 -4.67
N GLY A 38 5.58 -13.28 -4.34
CA GLY A 38 4.44 -14.00 -3.73
C GLY A 38 4.50 -14.09 -2.21
N ASN A 39 5.49 -13.47 -1.58
CA ASN A 39 5.59 -13.30 -0.14
C ASN A 39 5.62 -11.81 0.22
N THR A 40 5.25 -11.50 1.45
CA THR A 40 5.24 -10.16 2.04
C THR A 40 5.97 -10.18 3.36
N MET A 41 6.55 -9.04 3.73
CA MET A 41 7.30 -8.88 4.96
C MET A 41 6.41 -8.35 6.09
N CYS A 42 6.31 -9.12 7.17
CA CYS A 42 5.78 -8.68 8.46
C CYS A 42 6.56 -7.47 8.98
N LYS A 43 5.98 -6.70 9.89
CA LYS A 43 6.68 -5.59 10.54
C LYS A 43 7.85 -6.06 11.43
N ASP A 44 7.78 -7.28 11.95
CA ASP A 44 8.89 -7.94 12.65
C ASP A 44 10.03 -8.39 11.71
N GLY A 45 9.81 -8.35 10.38
CA GLY A 45 10.78 -8.78 9.37
C GLY A 45 10.64 -10.23 8.93
N ALA A 46 9.70 -10.98 9.50
CA ALA A 46 9.33 -12.31 9.02
C ALA A 46 8.69 -12.25 7.62
N CYS A 47 8.88 -13.31 6.83
CA CYS A 47 8.29 -13.43 5.50
C CYS A 47 7.13 -14.42 5.53
N ILE A 48 5.96 -13.98 5.09
CA ILE A 48 4.76 -14.82 4.97
C ILE A 48 4.23 -14.80 3.54
N SER A 49 3.41 -15.78 3.17
CA SER A 49 2.78 -15.76 1.84
C SER A 49 1.75 -14.64 1.77
N VAL A 50 1.62 -14.00 0.61
CA VAL A 50 0.55 -13.01 0.37
C VAL A 50 -0.86 -13.59 0.56
N ASN A 51 -1.02 -14.91 0.46
CA ASN A 51 -2.29 -15.59 0.71
C ASN A 51 -2.63 -15.74 2.21
N GLN A 52 -1.64 -15.55 3.07
CA GLN A 52 -1.79 -15.60 4.52
C GLN A 52 -2.02 -14.21 5.13
N LEU A 53 -2.11 -13.18 4.30
CA LEU A 53 -2.37 -11.82 4.76
C LEU A 53 -3.89 -11.61 4.85
N CYS A 54 -4.38 -11.12 5.99
CA CYS A 54 -5.81 -10.93 6.26
C CYS A 54 -6.64 -12.21 6.06
N ASP A 55 -6.07 -13.37 6.42
CA ASP A 55 -6.74 -14.68 6.36
C ASP A 55 -7.46 -15.03 7.68
N GLY A 56 -7.38 -14.15 8.67
CA GLY A 56 -7.95 -14.31 10.00
C GLY A 56 -7.06 -15.11 10.96
N ILE A 57 -5.85 -15.50 10.53
CA ILE A 57 -4.89 -16.27 11.32
C ILE A 57 -3.57 -15.49 11.41
N ALA A 58 -3.22 -15.04 12.62
CA ALA A 58 -1.95 -14.37 12.83
C ALA A 58 -0.76 -15.33 12.57
N GLN A 59 -0.04 -15.08 11.48
CA GLN A 59 1.19 -15.76 11.11
C GLN A 59 2.42 -14.95 11.50
N CYS A 60 2.33 -13.62 11.47
CA CYS A 60 3.38 -12.77 12.01
C CYS A 60 3.38 -12.86 13.54
N TYR A 61 4.57 -12.84 14.15
CA TYR A 61 4.71 -12.85 15.61
C TYR A 61 3.97 -11.67 16.28
N ASP A 62 3.97 -10.52 15.60
CA ASP A 62 3.29 -9.31 16.05
C ASP A 62 1.85 -9.18 15.52
N GLY A 63 1.36 -10.17 14.77
CA GLY A 63 0.05 -10.16 14.12
C GLY A 63 -0.13 -9.05 13.09
N SER A 64 0.96 -8.49 12.56
CA SER A 64 0.91 -7.37 11.61
C SER A 64 0.24 -7.71 10.28
N ASP A 65 0.18 -9.00 9.94
CA ASP A 65 -0.57 -9.55 8.81
C ASP A 65 -2.08 -9.49 8.97
N GLU A 66 -2.58 -9.41 10.20
CA GLU A 66 -4.00 -9.34 10.56
C GLU A 66 -4.38 -7.97 11.15
N ASP A 67 -3.51 -6.97 11.00
CA ASP A 67 -3.77 -5.64 11.51
C ASP A 67 -4.93 -5.01 10.74
N ALA A 68 -6.04 -4.76 11.44
CA ALA A 68 -7.27 -4.20 10.89
C ALA A 68 -7.08 -2.88 10.14
N ARG A 69 -5.99 -2.14 10.38
CA ARG A 69 -5.64 -0.93 9.62
C ARG A 69 -5.28 -1.23 8.17
N TYR A 70 -4.67 -2.39 7.91
CA TYR A 70 -4.31 -2.88 6.59
C TYR A 70 -5.35 -3.87 6.03
N CYS A 71 -6.03 -4.61 6.92
CA CYS A 71 -7.06 -5.58 6.60
C CYS A 71 -8.48 -5.00 6.67
N GLN A 72 -8.69 -3.74 6.26
CA GLN A 72 -10.02 -3.12 6.32
C GLN A 72 -11.02 -3.94 5.51
N GLU A 73 -11.87 -4.61 6.28
CA GLU A 73 -12.63 -5.77 5.87
C GLU A 73 -13.93 -5.34 5.21
N SER A 74 -14.04 -5.64 3.92
CA SER A 74 -15.32 -5.96 3.29
C SER A 74 -15.03 -6.79 2.05
N THR A 75 -14.99 -8.11 2.25
CA THR A 75 -14.92 -9.17 1.22
C THR A 75 -13.71 -9.10 0.31
N ARG A 76 -12.64 -9.85 0.62
CA ARG A 76 -11.46 -10.11 -0.22
C ARG A 76 -11.65 -9.73 -1.71
N PRO A 77 -11.16 -8.57 -2.17
CA PRO A 77 -10.89 -8.32 -3.57
C PRO A 77 -9.37 -8.35 -3.83
N PRO A 78 -8.94 -8.55 -5.08
CA PRO A 78 -7.52 -8.60 -5.48
C PRO A 78 -6.75 -7.34 -5.03
N PRO A 79 -5.39 -7.38 -5.03
CA PRO A 79 -4.53 -6.25 -4.71
C PRO A 79 -5.02 -5.00 -5.44
N SER A 80 -5.76 -4.17 -4.72
CA SER A 80 -6.44 -3.02 -5.27
C SER A 80 -5.43 -1.89 -5.18
N ILE A 81 -4.86 -1.55 -6.32
CA ILE A 81 -4.00 -0.39 -6.51
C ILE A 81 -4.73 0.81 -5.91
N VAL A 82 -4.23 1.31 -4.79
CA VAL A 82 -4.82 2.47 -4.10
C VAL A 82 -4.47 3.71 -4.90
N LYS A 83 -5.35 4.10 -5.82
CA LYS A 83 -5.21 5.30 -6.63
C LYS A 83 -5.59 6.53 -5.83
N VAL A 84 -4.60 7.27 -5.34
CA VAL A 84 -4.81 8.53 -4.63
C VAL A 84 -4.72 9.69 -5.62
N SER A 85 -5.83 10.37 -5.89
CA SER A 85 -5.85 11.65 -6.61
C SER A 85 -5.93 12.80 -5.60
N PRO A 86 -5.16 13.89 -5.75
CA PRO A 86 -5.19 14.99 -4.80
C PRO A 86 -6.54 15.72 -4.83
N SER A 87 -7.09 16.01 -3.65
CA SER A 87 -8.40 16.68 -3.51
C SER A 87 -8.32 18.21 -3.66
N ILE A 88 -7.17 18.84 -3.39
CA ILE A 88 -6.99 20.30 -3.44
C ILE A 88 -5.54 20.62 -3.84
N ILE A 89 -5.36 21.55 -4.78
CA ILE A 89 -4.07 22.17 -5.12
C ILE A 89 -4.28 23.68 -4.97
N ASP A 90 -3.76 24.26 -3.89
CA ASP A 90 -3.71 25.71 -3.68
C ASP A 90 -2.33 26.20 -4.11
N ILE A 91 -2.29 27.02 -5.17
CA ILE A 91 -1.08 27.68 -5.63
C ILE A 91 -1.18 29.16 -5.28
N GLN A 92 -0.24 29.64 -4.45
CA GLN A 92 -0.12 31.07 -4.19
C GLN A 92 0.38 31.80 -5.45
N PRO A 93 -0.13 33.00 -5.75
CA PRO A 93 0.41 33.81 -6.83
C PRO A 93 1.78 34.40 -6.46
N TRP A 94 2.69 34.23 -7.43
CA TRP A 94 4.08 34.69 -7.62
C TRP A 94 5.17 34.14 -6.70
#